data_AF-A0A099Z2U3-F1
#
_entry.id   AF-A0A099Z2U3-F1
#
_cell.length_a   1.000
_cell.length_b   1.000
_cell.length_c   1.000
_cell.angle_alpha   90.00
_cell.angle_beta   90.00
_cell.angle_gamma   90.00
#
_symmetry.space_group_name_H-M   'P 1'
#
loop_
_entity.id
_entity.type
_entity.pdbx_description
1 polymer ?
#
loop_
_entity_poly.entity_id
_entity_poly.type
_entity_poly.pdbx_seq_one_letter_code
_entity_poly.pdbx_strand_id
1 'polypeptide(L)'
;SSVNSAPACSPASDSENLSPDELELLAKLEEQNRLLEADSKSMRSMNGSRRNSGSSLVSSSSASSNLSHLEEDTWILWGRIVNEWDEWRKKKEKLLKELIRKGIPHHFRAIVWQLLCSATDMPVKNQYSELLKMSSPCEKLIRRDIARTYPEHEFFKGQDSLGQEVLFNVMKAYSLVDREVGYCQGSAFIVGLLLMQMPEEEAFCVFVRLMQEYRLRELFKPSMAELGLCIYQFEYLLQVGAAPGRIRREGGRRRQEAPGGGIRSSCPFPAFPLPVATRVFDIFMYEGLEIVFRVGMALLQVNQAELIQLDMEGMSQFFQKVIPHQFDSCPDKLILKAYQVKYNPKKMKRLEKEYAAIKNKEMEEQIEIKRLRTENRLLKQRIETLEKGNPRFTEEFVTHLETELEQSRLREAETLSALKEMQDKVLDMEKRSSLLPDEHNVARLQEELKALKVREAEAVKSLKELQQQ
;
A
#
# COMPACT_ATOMS: atom_id res chain seq x y z
N SER A 1 -32.57 -46.36 -59.84
CA SER A 1 -33.77 -47.22 -59.81
C SER A 1 -33.91 -47.79 -58.42
N SER A 2 -34.93 -47.58 -57.61
CA SER A 2 -36.19 -46.86 -57.76
C SER A 2 -36.72 -46.58 -56.34
N VAL A 3 -37.22 -45.36 -56.14
CA VAL A 3 -38.49 -44.97 -55.49
C VAL A 3 -38.98 -45.80 -54.29
N ASN A 4 -39.07 -45.15 -53.12
CA ASN A 4 -40.23 -45.33 -52.23
C ASN A 4 -40.63 -43.98 -51.61
N SER A 5 -41.88 -43.61 -51.88
CA SER A 5 -42.52 -42.32 -51.66
C SER A 5 -43.20 -42.27 -50.30
N ALA A 6 -43.05 -41.16 -49.57
CA ALA A 6 -43.94 -40.77 -48.47
C ALA A 6 -44.66 -39.47 -48.88
N PRO A 7 -45.96 -39.29 -48.54
CA PRO A 7 -46.83 -38.35 -49.24
C PRO A 7 -46.70 -36.91 -48.71
N ALA A 8 -46.87 -35.96 -49.63
CA ALA A 8 -47.03 -34.54 -49.36
C ALA A 8 -48.37 -34.27 -48.65
N CYS A 9 -48.31 -33.64 -47.48
CA CYS A 9 -49.49 -33.05 -46.85
C CYS A 9 -49.74 -31.65 -47.45
N SER A 10 -50.92 -31.46 -48.04
CA SER A 10 -51.43 -30.14 -48.43
C SER A 10 -52.01 -29.42 -47.21
N PRO A 11 -51.97 -28.08 -47.13
CA PRO A 11 -52.54 -27.33 -46.01
C PRO A 11 -53.98 -26.95 -46.35
N ALA A 12 -54.97 -27.63 -45.77
CA ALA A 12 -56.34 -27.15 -45.75
C ALA A 12 -57.17 -27.96 -44.75
N SER A 13 -57.30 -27.46 -43.52
CA SER A 13 -58.49 -27.60 -42.65
C SER A 13 -58.11 -27.31 -41.18
N ASP A 14 -58.09 -26.04 -40.76
CA ASP A 14 -58.12 -25.65 -39.35
C ASP A 14 -58.77 -24.25 -39.23
N SER A 15 -59.92 -24.07 -39.86
CA SER A 15 -60.68 -22.81 -39.86
C SER A 15 -62.12 -23.01 -39.39
N GLU A 16 -62.36 -23.97 -38.50
CA GLU A 16 -63.66 -24.18 -37.87
C GLU A 16 -63.47 -24.47 -36.37
N ASN A 17 -63.59 -23.40 -35.57
CA ASN A 17 -63.94 -23.31 -34.13
C ASN A 17 -63.13 -22.21 -33.41
N LEU A 18 -63.16 -20.98 -33.94
CA LEU A 18 -62.76 -19.78 -33.19
C LEU A 18 -63.99 -19.22 -32.48
N SER A 19 -63.84 -18.87 -31.20
CA SER A 19 -64.92 -18.23 -30.44
C SER A 19 -65.26 -16.84 -31.00
N PRO A 20 -66.48 -16.33 -30.78
CA PRO A 20 -66.88 -15.01 -31.29
C PRO A 20 -65.94 -13.87 -30.87
N ASP A 21 -65.38 -13.96 -29.66
CA ASP A 21 -64.45 -12.99 -29.10
C ASP A 21 -63.07 -13.04 -29.81
N GLU A 22 -62.62 -14.22 -30.23
CA GLU A 22 -61.36 -14.38 -30.98
C GLU A 22 -61.47 -13.85 -32.42
N LEU A 23 -62.64 -14.01 -33.04
CA LEU A 23 -62.94 -13.41 -34.34
C LEU A 23 -62.97 -11.88 -34.29
N GLU A 24 -63.54 -11.30 -33.23
CA GLU A 24 -63.54 -9.85 -33.03
C GLU A 24 -62.13 -9.31 -32.77
N LEU A 25 -61.31 -10.06 -32.02
CA LEU A 25 -59.92 -9.70 -31.75
C LEU A 25 -59.07 -9.76 -33.03
N LEU A 26 -59.26 -10.78 -33.87
CA LEU A 26 -58.59 -10.90 -35.16
C LEU A 26 -58.99 -9.76 -36.11
N ALA A 27 -60.27 -9.40 -36.18
CA ALA A 27 -60.73 -8.26 -36.96
C ALA A 27 -60.09 -6.94 -36.50
N LYS A 28 -59.96 -6.73 -35.19
CA LYS A 28 -59.28 -5.54 -34.63
C LYS A 28 -57.78 -5.53 -34.94
N LEU A 29 -57.11 -6.67 -34.90
CA LEU A 29 -55.69 -6.82 -35.24
C LEU A 29 -55.44 -6.57 -36.73
N GLU A 30 -56.31 -7.06 -37.62
CA GLU A 30 -56.22 -6.80 -39.06
C GLU A 30 -56.47 -5.32 -39.40
N GLU A 31 -57.45 -4.68 -38.76
CA GLU A 31 -57.71 -3.24 -38.91
C GLU A 31 -56.49 -2.39 -38.48
N GLN A 32 -55.87 -2.73 -37.35
CA GLN A 32 -54.64 -2.04 -36.89
C GLN A 32 -53.46 -2.27 -37.83
N ASN A 33 -53.26 -3.47 -38.34
CA ASN A 33 -52.22 -3.74 -39.33
C ASN A 33 -52.45 -2.96 -40.63
N ARG A 34 -53.70 -2.82 -41.07
CA ARG A 34 -54.04 -2.00 -42.26
C ARG A 34 -53.72 -0.52 -42.06
N LEU A 35 -53.93 0.01 -40.85
CA LEU A 35 -53.59 1.39 -40.50
C LEU A 35 -52.07 1.61 -40.46
N LEU A 36 -51.29 0.66 -39.90
CA LEU A 36 -49.83 0.72 -39.89
C LEU A 36 -49.23 0.67 -41.30
N GLU A 37 -49.80 -0.16 -42.19
CA GLU A 37 -49.37 -0.21 -43.59
C GLU A 37 -49.68 1.10 -44.34
N ALA A 38 -50.84 1.71 -44.09
CA ALA A 38 -51.21 2.97 -44.70
C ALA A 38 -50.27 4.12 -44.27
N ASP A 39 -49.88 4.15 -43.00
CA ASP A 39 -48.98 5.17 -42.45
C ASP A 39 -47.53 4.98 -42.98
N SER A 40 -47.09 3.73 -43.13
CA SER A 40 -45.78 3.41 -43.73
C SER A 40 -45.67 3.83 -45.21
N LYS A 41 -46.77 3.72 -45.98
CA LYS A 41 -46.85 4.16 -47.38
C LYS A 41 -46.91 5.69 -47.49
N SER A 42 -47.59 6.35 -46.54
CA SER A 42 -47.62 7.82 -46.44
C SER A 42 -46.23 8.41 -46.18
N MET A 43 -45.49 7.83 -45.22
CA MET A 43 -44.11 8.25 -44.91
C MET A 43 -43.12 8.04 -46.06
N ARG A 44 -43.31 6.99 -46.89
CA ARG A 44 -42.45 6.75 -48.07
C ARG A 44 -42.69 7.75 -49.21
N SER A 45 -43.88 8.35 -49.30
CA SER A 45 -44.21 9.33 -50.35
C SER A 45 -43.59 10.71 -50.11
N MET A 46 -43.36 11.10 -48.84
CA MET A 46 -42.77 12.40 -48.50
C MET A 46 -41.26 12.50 -48.77
N ASN A 47 -40.54 11.38 -48.90
CA ASN A 47 -39.08 11.38 -49.11
C ASN A 47 -38.65 11.40 -50.60
N GLY A 48 -39.59 11.48 -51.55
CA GLY A 48 -39.32 11.29 -52.98
C GLY A 48 -39.01 12.54 -53.82
N SER A 49 -39.04 13.76 -53.27
CA SER A 49 -38.92 14.96 -54.09
C SER A 49 -37.85 15.93 -53.59
N ARG A 50 -36.62 15.80 -54.13
CA ARG A 50 -35.62 16.87 -54.31
C ARG A 50 -34.35 16.34 -54.97
N ARG A 51 -34.33 16.17 -56.30
CA ARG A 51 -33.08 16.07 -57.10
C ARG A 51 -33.25 16.71 -58.48
N ASN A 52 -32.75 17.93 -58.63
CA ASN A 52 -32.00 18.48 -59.79
C ASN A 52 -31.61 19.93 -59.40
N SER A 53 -30.46 20.54 -59.69
CA SER A 53 -29.46 20.38 -60.74
C SER A 53 -28.14 21.01 -60.26
N GLY A 54 -26.99 20.64 -60.83
CA GLY A 54 -25.75 21.42 -60.62
C GLY A 54 -24.47 20.70 -61.02
N SER A 55 -24.03 20.97 -62.25
CA SER A 55 -22.82 20.54 -62.93
C SER A 55 -21.53 20.45 -62.09
N SER A 56 -20.75 19.43 -62.43
CA SER A 56 -19.34 19.19 -62.13
C SER A 56 -18.42 20.37 -62.40
N LEU A 57 -17.51 20.68 -61.45
CA LEU A 57 -16.14 21.15 -61.70
C LEU A 57 -15.24 20.79 -60.49
N VAL A 58 -14.29 19.88 -60.76
CA VAL A 58 -12.92 19.76 -60.23
C VAL A 58 -12.61 19.92 -58.73
N SER A 59 -12.30 18.77 -58.11
CA SER A 59 -11.09 18.44 -57.34
C SER A 59 -10.49 19.46 -56.37
N SER A 60 -10.65 19.21 -55.07
CA SER A 60 -9.52 19.09 -54.12
C SER A 60 -10.00 18.87 -52.67
N SER A 61 -10.03 17.62 -52.19
CA SER A 61 -9.74 17.25 -50.79
C SER A 61 -10.00 15.75 -50.57
N SER A 62 -9.05 14.93 -50.98
CA SER A 62 -9.05 13.45 -50.86
C SER A 62 -8.90 12.93 -49.42
N ALA A 63 -9.26 13.74 -48.40
CA ALA A 63 -9.17 13.37 -46.99
C ALA A 63 -10.55 13.21 -46.32
N SER A 64 -11.63 13.73 -46.94
CA SER A 64 -12.98 13.70 -46.35
C SER A 64 -13.86 12.55 -46.85
N SER A 65 -13.45 11.84 -47.90
CA SER A 65 -14.26 10.77 -48.52
C SER A 65 -14.30 9.46 -47.73
N ASN A 66 -13.48 9.31 -46.69
CA ASN A 66 -13.53 8.12 -45.81
C ASN A 66 -14.58 8.24 -44.69
N LEU A 67 -15.16 9.42 -44.49
CA LEU A 67 -16.12 9.66 -43.40
C LEU A 67 -17.58 9.50 -43.82
N SER A 68 -17.90 9.64 -45.12
CA SER A 68 -19.28 9.50 -45.62
C SER A 68 -19.75 8.06 -45.81
N HIS A 69 -18.89 7.07 -45.57
CA HIS A 69 -19.23 5.63 -45.62
C HIS A 69 -19.58 5.04 -44.24
N LEU A 70 -19.64 5.88 -43.20
CA LEU A 70 -19.87 5.50 -41.79
C LEU A 70 -21.35 5.53 -41.36
N GLU A 71 -22.27 5.75 -42.30
CA GLU A 71 -23.71 5.51 -42.09
C GLU A 71 -24.09 4.04 -42.35
N GLU A 72 -23.15 3.11 -42.25
CA GLU A 72 -23.51 1.71 -41.96
C GLU A 72 -24.07 1.68 -40.53
N ASP A 73 -25.21 1.01 -40.34
CA ASP A 73 -25.76 0.78 -39.00
C ASP A 73 -24.63 0.32 -38.07
N THR A 74 -24.48 0.99 -36.93
CA THR A 74 -23.41 0.71 -35.95
C THR A 74 -23.34 -0.79 -35.61
N TRP A 75 -24.50 -1.45 -35.63
CA TRP A 75 -24.62 -2.90 -35.49
C TRP A 75 -23.88 -3.70 -36.59
N ILE A 76 -24.12 -3.38 -37.87
CA ILE A 76 -23.51 -4.06 -39.02
C ILE A 76 -21.99 -3.85 -39.00
N LEU A 77 -21.55 -2.64 -38.70
CA LEU A 77 -20.13 -2.31 -38.60
C LEU A 77 -19.43 -3.15 -37.52
N TRP A 78 -19.98 -3.20 -36.29
CA TRP A 78 -19.40 -4.00 -35.22
C TRP A 78 -19.50 -5.51 -35.49
N GLY A 79 -20.56 -5.97 -36.15
CA GLY A 79 -20.65 -7.34 -36.65
C GLY A 79 -19.52 -7.71 -37.61
N ARG A 80 -19.20 -6.83 -38.57
CA ARG A 80 -18.06 -7.01 -39.48
C ARG A 80 -16.74 -7.01 -38.72
N ILE A 81 -16.55 -6.07 -37.78
CA ILE A 81 -15.32 -5.97 -36.97
C ILE A 81 -15.05 -7.25 -36.18
N VAL A 82 -16.08 -7.83 -35.56
CA VAL A 82 -15.96 -9.05 -34.77
C VAL A 82 -15.62 -10.25 -35.67
N ASN A 83 -16.27 -10.37 -36.84
CA ASN A 83 -16.02 -11.48 -37.77
C ASN A 83 -14.64 -11.39 -38.43
N GLU A 84 -14.16 -10.18 -38.72
CA GLU A 84 -12.87 -9.91 -39.38
C GLU A 84 -11.81 -9.38 -38.40
N TRP A 85 -11.85 -9.81 -37.14
CA TRP A 85 -11.09 -9.20 -36.05
C TRP A 85 -9.58 -9.09 -36.33
N ASP A 86 -8.97 -10.16 -36.83
CA ASP A 86 -7.54 -10.20 -37.14
C ASP A 86 -7.14 -9.18 -38.22
N GLU A 87 -8.01 -8.97 -39.21
CA GLU A 87 -7.77 -7.97 -40.24
C GLU A 87 -7.88 -6.56 -39.66
N TRP A 88 -8.92 -6.30 -38.88
CA TRP A 88 -9.15 -4.99 -38.26
C TRP A 88 -8.04 -4.61 -37.29
N ARG A 89 -7.58 -5.56 -36.47
CA ARG A 89 -6.49 -5.34 -35.50
C ARG A 89 -5.16 -5.05 -36.21
N LYS A 90 -4.87 -5.69 -37.36
CA LYS A 90 -3.59 -5.52 -38.06
C LYS A 90 -3.57 -4.36 -39.06
N LYS A 91 -4.64 -4.20 -39.85
CA LYS A 91 -4.69 -3.25 -40.98
C LYS A 91 -5.47 -1.97 -40.67
N LYS A 92 -6.44 -2.01 -39.76
CA LYS A 92 -7.35 -0.89 -39.45
C LYS A 92 -7.28 -0.45 -37.99
N GLU A 93 -6.13 -0.63 -37.35
CA GLU A 93 -5.91 -0.37 -35.92
C GLU A 93 -6.35 1.03 -35.48
N LYS A 94 -6.00 2.07 -36.25
CA LYS A 94 -6.37 3.46 -35.91
C LYS A 94 -7.89 3.70 -35.92
N LEU A 95 -8.59 3.11 -36.89
CA LEU A 95 -10.04 3.23 -36.98
C LEU A 95 -10.73 2.44 -35.86
N LEU A 96 -10.23 1.23 -35.57
CA LEU A 96 -10.70 0.42 -34.45
C LEU A 96 -10.57 1.18 -33.12
N LYS A 97 -9.42 1.82 -32.90
CA LYS A 97 -9.18 2.68 -31.74
C LYS A 97 -10.21 3.81 -31.60
N GLU A 98 -10.52 4.49 -32.70
CA GLU A 98 -11.52 5.57 -32.71
C GLU A 98 -12.94 5.05 -32.41
N LEU A 99 -13.30 3.88 -32.94
CA LEU A 99 -14.59 3.24 -32.68
C LEU A 99 -14.74 2.81 -31.21
N ILE A 100 -13.70 2.23 -30.60
CA ILE A 100 -13.69 1.89 -29.17
C ILE A 100 -13.85 3.15 -28.32
N ARG A 101 -13.16 4.23 -28.69
CA ARG A 101 -13.30 5.54 -28.01
C ARG A 101 -14.71 6.12 -28.13
N LYS A 102 -15.40 5.89 -29.25
CA LYS A 102 -16.80 6.30 -29.45
C LYS A 102 -17.79 5.44 -28.66
N GLY A 103 -17.47 4.17 -28.40
CA GLY A 103 -18.34 3.27 -27.65
C GLY A 103 -18.48 1.91 -28.30
N ILE A 104 -18.31 0.86 -27.48
CA ILE A 104 -18.69 -0.49 -27.86
C ILE A 104 -20.18 -0.67 -27.51
N PRO A 105 -21.05 -1.04 -28.48
CA PRO A 105 -22.44 -1.34 -28.20
C PRO A 105 -22.54 -2.51 -27.23
N HIS A 106 -23.52 -2.45 -26.32
CA HIS A 106 -23.66 -3.40 -25.22
C HIS A 106 -23.63 -4.87 -25.67
N HIS A 107 -24.39 -5.21 -26.71
CA HIS A 107 -24.48 -6.58 -27.24
C HIS A 107 -23.14 -7.14 -27.76
N PHE A 108 -22.20 -6.29 -28.16
CA PHE A 108 -20.89 -6.71 -28.65
C PHE A 108 -19.82 -6.72 -27.56
N ARG A 109 -20.04 -6.12 -26.38
CA ARG A 109 -19.00 -5.99 -25.34
C ARG A 109 -18.45 -7.34 -24.91
N ALA A 110 -19.33 -8.32 -24.67
CA ALA A 110 -18.92 -9.67 -24.26
C ALA A 110 -17.85 -10.26 -25.18
N ILE A 111 -18.06 -10.12 -26.50
CA ILE A 111 -17.19 -10.69 -27.53
C ILE A 111 -15.97 -9.80 -27.73
N VAL A 112 -16.17 -8.48 -27.89
CA VAL A 112 -15.08 -7.54 -28.17
C VAL A 112 -14.07 -7.49 -27.01
N TRP A 113 -14.51 -7.55 -25.75
CA TRP A 113 -13.61 -7.58 -24.60
C TRP A 113 -12.75 -8.85 -24.58
N GLN A 114 -13.31 -10.00 -24.93
CA GLN A 114 -12.54 -11.24 -25.09
C GLN A 114 -11.51 -11.12 -26.23
N LEU A 115 -11.90 -10.55 -27.37
CA LEU A 115 -11.03 -10.33 -28.52
C LEU A 115 -9.94 -9.27 -28.25
N LEU A 116 -10.21 -8.27 -27.42
CA LEU A 116 -9.24 -7.26 -26.98
C LEU A 116 -8.14 -7.87 -26.11
N CYS A 117 -8.54 -8.73 -25.17
CA CYS A 117 -7.64 -9.45 -24.27
C CYS A 117 -7.04 -10.74 -24.86
N SER A 118 -7.44 -11.12 -26.08
CA SER A 118 -7.11 -12.40 -26.70
C SER A 118 -7.44 -13.60 -25.78
N ALA A 119 -8.61 -13.54 -25.14
CA ALA A 119 -9.04 -14.44 -24.07
C ALA A 119 -9.98 -15.57 -24.53
N THR A 120 -10.23 -15.70 -25.85
CA THR A 120 -11.20 -16.66 -26.41
C THR A 120 -10.77 -18.12 -26.19
N ASP A 121 -9.51 -18.44 -26.50
CA ASP A 121 -8.98 -19.82 -26.46
C ASP A 121 -7.86 -19.95 -25.44
N MET A 122 -8.21 -19.89 -24.16
CA MET A 122 -7.25 -20.04 -23.08
C MET A 122 -7.22 -21.44 -22.49
N PRO A 123 -6.03 -22.03 -22.24
CA PRO A 123 -5.93 -23.35 -21.63
C PRO A 123 -6.51 -23.39 -20.22
N VAL A 124 -6.48 -22.26 -19.52
CA VAL A 124 -7.07 -22.13 -18.17
C VAL A 124 -8.59 -22.25 -18.19
N LYS A 125 -9.26 -22.00 -19.34
CA LYS A 125 -10.71 -22.17 -19.48
C LYS A 125 -11.11 -23.62 -19.18
N ASN A 126 -10.37 -24.57 -19.76
CA ASN A 126 -10.62 -26.01 -19.54
C ASN A 126 -10.38 -26.44 -18.09
N GLN A 127 -9.49 -25.74 -17.37
CA GLN A 127 -9.17 -26.02 -15.97
C GLN A 127 -10.20 -25.41 -15.00
N TYR A 128 -11.07 -24.51 -15.45
CA TYR A 128 -11.99 -23.79 -14.58
C TYR A 128 -12.86 -24.74 -13.75
N SER A 129 -13.44 -25.77 -14.39
CA SER A 129 -14.27 -26.77 -13.72
C SER A 129 -13.52 -27.58 -12.64
N GLU A 130 -12.20 -27.78 -12.80
CA GLU A 130 -11.35 -28.45 -11.82
C GLU A 130 -11.02 -27.52 -10.66
N LEU A 131 -10.70 -26.25 -10.96
CA LEU A 131 -10.39 -25.22 -9.97
C LEU A 131 -11.57 -24.97 -9.00
N LEU A 132 -12.81 -25.06 -9.48
CA LEU A 132 -13.99 -24.91 -8.64
C LEU A 132 -14.13 -26.03 -7.59
N LYS A 133 -13.62 -27.23 -7.87
CA LYS A 133 -13.66 -28.37 -6.94
C LYS A 133 -12.60 -28.29 -5.84
N MET A 134 -11.54 -27.51 -6.05
CA MET A 134 -10.48 -27.31 -5.07
C MET A 134 -10.91 -26.33 -3.97
N SER A 135 -10.27 -26.36 -2.80
CA SER A 135 -10.50 -25.37 -1.74
C SER A 135 -9.46 -24.25 -1.79
N SER A 136 -9.90 -23.01 -1.58
CA SER A 136 -9.02 -21.83 -1.53
C SER A 136 -8.89 -21.30 -0.09
N PRO A 137 -7.68 -20.89 0.34
CA PRO A 137 -7.50 -20.23 1.65
C PRO A 137 -8.20 -18.87 1.73
N CYS A 138 -8.57 -18.28 0.59
CA CYS A 138 -9.16 -16.94 0.51
C CYS A 138 -10.70 -16.94 0.61
N GLU A 139 -11.37 -18.09 0.67
CA GLU A 139 -12.84 -18.18 0.56
C GLU A 139 -13.58 -17.30 1.57
N LYS A 140 -13.13 -17.24 2.83
CA LYS A 140 -13.76 -16.40 3.86
C LYS A 140 -13.66 -14.89 3.53
N LEU A 141 -12.51 -14.46 3.00
CA LEU A 141 -12.30 -13.07 2.60
C LEU A 141 -13.14 -12.73 1.37
N ILE A 142 -13.19 -13.64 0.40
CA ILE A 142 -14.00 -13.50 -0.82
C ILE A 142 -15.48 -13.32 -0.45
N ARG A 143 -16.05 -14.21 0.38
CA ARG A 143 -17.48 -14.14 0.77
C ARG A 143 -17.85 -12.82 1.44
N ARG A 144 -16.99 -12.31 2.34
CA ARG A 144 -17.22 -11.03 3.01
C ARG A 144 -17.27 -9.87 2.02
N ASP A 145 -16.43 -9.89 1.01
CA ASP A 145 -16.31 -8.79 0.05
C ASP A 145 -17.37 -8.85 -1.05
N ILE A 146 -17.88 -10.03 -1.39
CA ILE A 146 -18.97 -10.21 -2.36
C ILE A 146 -20.25 -9.53 -1.88
N ALA A 147 -20.60 -9.66 -0.59
CA ALA A 147 -21.80 -9.04 -0.03
C ALA A 147 -21.84 -7.50 -0.16
N ARG A 148 -20.68 -6.86 -0.38
CA ARG A 148 -20.54 -5.42 -0.60
C ARG A 148 -20.20 -5.02 -2.04
N THR A 149 -20.20 -5.98 -2.98
CA THR A 149 -19.87 -5.75 -4.39
C THR A 149 -21.16 -5.57 -5.19
N TYR A 150 -21.43 -4.34 -5.66
CA TYR A 150 -22.69 -3.94 -6.34
C TYR A 150 -23.98 -4.38 -5.61
N PRO A 151 -24.15 -4.09 -4.32
CA PRO A 151 -25.25 -4.62 -3.49
C PRO A 151 -26.64 -4.20 -3.98
N GLU A 152 -26.74 -3.06 -4.67
CA GLU A 152 -27.99 -2.51 -5.18
C GLU A 152 -28.38 -3.07 -6.57
N HIS A 153 -27.45 -3.70 -7.28
CA HIS A 153 -27.67 -4.18 -8.64
C HIS A 153 -28.50 -5.48 -8.64
N GLU A 154 -29.53 -5.57 -9.49
CA GLU A 154 -30.49 -6.68 -9.48
C GLU A 154 -29.83 -8.07 -9.58
N PHE A 155 -28.79 -8.21 -10.40
CA PHE A 155 -28.06 -9.47 -10.55
C PHE A 155 -27.34 -9.94 -9.27
N PHE A 156 -26.90 -9.02 -8.40
CA PHE A 156 -26.15 -9.32 -7.18
C PHE A 156 -26.99 -9.18 -5.90
N LYS A 157 -28.18 -8.58 -6.01
CA LYS A 157 -29.07 -8.31 -4.87
C LYS A 157 -29.66 -9.61 -4.32
N GLY A 158 -29.76 -9.69 -2.99
CA GLY A 158 -30.24 -10.86 -2.25
C GLY A 158 -29.09 -11.69 -1.67
N GLN A 159 -29.33 -12.32 -0.52
CA GLN A 159 -28.35 -13.27 0.04
C GLN A 159 -28.27 -14.50 -0.85
N ASP A 160 -27.04 -14.95 -1.13
CA ASP A 160 -26.76 -16.13 -1.97
C ASP A 160 -27.43 -16.06 -3.36
N SER A 161 -27.48 -14.86 -3.94
CA SER A 161 -27.95 -14.68 -5.32
C SER A 161 -27.02 -15.37 -6.32
N LEU A 162 -27.56 -15.73 -7.49
CA LEU A 162 -26.78 -16.34 -8.56
C LEU A 162 -25.55 -15.48 -8.90
N GLY A 163 -25.71 -14.15 -8.98
CA GLY A 163 -24.60 -13.24 -9.23
C GLY A 163 -23.49 -13.30 -8.18
N GLN A 164 -23.85 -13.45 -6.90
CA GLN A 164 -22.86 -13.62 -5.82
C GLN A 164 -22.15 -14.97 -5.90
N GLU A 165 -22.86 -16.03 -6.28
CA GLU A 165 -22.28 -17.37 -6.44
C GLU A 165 -21.28 -17.41 -7.60
N VAL A 166 -21.66 -16.91 -8.78
CA VAL A 166 -20.75 -16.90 -9.94
C VAL A 166 -19.55 -15.96 -9.69
N LEU A 167 -19.75 -14.85 -8.98
CA LEU A 167 -18.65 -13.98 -8.54
C LEU A 167 -17.70 -14.70 -7.56
N PHE A 168 -18.25 -15.48 -6.63
CA PHE A 168 -17.48 -16.30 -5.71
C PHE A 168 -16.64 -17.34 -6.46
N ASN A 169 -17.24 -18.03 -7.42
CA ASN A 169 -16.59 -19.05 -8.22
C ASN A 169 -15.39 -18.49 -9.00
N VAL A 170 -15.58 -17.37 -9.71
CA VAL A 170 -14.49 -16.74 -10.49
C VAL A 170 -13.37 -16.25 -9.58
N MET A 171 -13.70 -15.57 -8.47
CA MET A 171 -12.68 -15.08 -7.53
C MET A 171 -11.93 -16.21 -6.84
N LYS A 172 -12.64 -17.29 -6.48
CA LYS A 172 -12.05 -18.50 -5.90
C LYS A 172 -11.09 -19.16 -6.89
N ALA A 173 -11.53 -19.40 -8.12
CA ALA A 173 -10.70 -20.00 -9.16
C ALA A 173 -9.45 -19.16 -9.43
N TYR A 174 -9.59 -17.83 -9.55
CA TYR A 174 -8.44 -16.94 -9.76
C TYR A 174 -7.42 -17.02 -8.61
N SER A 175 -7.89 -17.05 -7.36
CA SER A 175 -7.00 -17.14 -6.18
C SER A 175 -6.14 -18.42 -6.16
N LEU A 176 -6.56 -19.46 -6.88
CA LEU A 176 -5.82 -20.71 -7.03
C LEU A 176 -4.84 -20.68 -8.21
N VAL A 177 -5.18 -19.94 -9.28
CA VAL A 177 -4.32 -19.73 -10.46
C VAL A 177 -3.09 -18.90 -10.09
N ASP A 178 -3.28 -17.78 -9.39
CA ASP A 178 -2.19 -16.90 -8.96
C ASP A 178 -2.14 -16.82 -7.45
N ARG A 179 -1.37 -17.72 -6.82
CA ARG A 179 -1.22 -17.77 -5.36
C ARG A 179 -0.41 -16.61 -4.77
N GLU A 180 0.40 -15.91 -5.58
CA GLU A 180 1.19 -14.78 -5.11
C GLU A 180 0.29 -13.57 -4.83
N VAL A 181 -0.67 -13.31 -5.73
CA VAL A 181 -1.71 -12.29 -5.51
C VAL A 181 -2.83 -12.84 -4.62
N GLY A 182 -3.27 -14.06 -4.89
CA GLY A 182 -4.42 -14.68 -4.24
C GLY A 182 -5.68 -13.85 -4.47
N TYR A 183 -6.31 -13.44 -3.37
CA TYR A 183 -7.43 -12.51 -3.38
C TYR A 183 -7.01 -11.13 -2.86
N CYS A 184 -7.18 -10.10 -3.68
CA CYS A 184 -6.95 -8.72 -3.28
C CYS A 184 -8.27 -7.94 -3.19
N GLN A 185 -8.46 -7.22 -2.09
CA GLN A 185 -9.66 -6.41 -1.87
C GLN A 185 -9.87 -5.41 -3.01
N GLY A 186 -11.09 -5.36 -3.54
CA GLY A 186 -11.46 -4.48 -4.66
C GLY A 186 -11.43 -5.18 -6.02
N SER A 187 -10.69 -6.29 -6.18
CA SER A 187 -10.67 -7.05 -7.45
C SER A 187 -12.05 -7.65 -7.81
N ALA A 188 -12.88 -7.96 -6.81
CA ALA A 188 -14.24 -8.44 -7.01
C ALA A 188 -15.13 -7.44 -7.78
N PHE A 189 -14.87 -6.13 -7.71
CA PHE A 189 -15.63 -5.14 -8.49
C PHE A 189 -15.32 -5.20 -9.99
N ILE A 190 -14.09 -5.60 -10.35
CA ILE A 190 -13.70 -5.81 -11.75
C ILE A 190 -14.41 -7.05 -12.29
N VAL A 191 -14.39 -8.15 -11.53
CA VAL A 191 -15.07 -9.39 -11.91
C VAL A 191 -16.60 -9.20 -11.94
N GLY A 192 -17.16 -8.46 -10.99
CA GLY A 192 -18.58 -8.11 -11.01
C GLY A 192 -18.97 -7.33 -12.27
N LEU A 193 -18.15 -6.38 -12.71
CA LEU A 193 -18.36 -5.66 -13.97
C LEU A 193 -18.32 -6.59 -15.19
N LEU A 194 -17.38 -7.54 -15.21
CA LEU A 194 -17.27 -8.55 -16.28
C LEU A 194 -18.52 -9.44 -16.33
N LEU A 195 -18.96 -9.96 -15.18
CA LEU A 195 -20.12 -10.85 -15.07
C LEU A 195 -21.45 -10.20 -15.46
N MET A 196 -21.55 -8.87 -15.35
CA MET A 196 -22.69 -8.13 -15.89
C MET A 196 -22.71 -8.07 -17.43
N GLN A 197 -21.60 -8.38 -18.10
CA GLN A 197 -21.47 -8.25 -19.56
C GLN A 197 -21.25 -9.60 -20.27
N MET A 198 -20.71 -10.62 -19.59
CA MET A 198 -20.39 -11.93 -20.19
C MET A 198 -20.60 -13.08 -19.19
N PRO A 199 -20.69 -14.33 -19.68
CA PRO A 199 -20.84 -15.49 -18.81
C PRO A 199 -19.59 -15.77 -17.96
N GLU A 200 -19.76 -16.65 -16.97
CA GLU A 200 -18.79 -16.89 -15.89
C GLU A 200 -17.41 -17.34 -16.38
N GLU A 201 -17.34 -18.30 -17.31
CA GLU A 201 -16.08 -18.84 -17.81
C GLU A 201 -15.29 -17.82 -18.63
N GLU A 202 -16.00 -17.04 -19.46
CA GLU A 202 -15.42 -15.95 -20.24
C GLU A 202 -14.91 -14.83 -19.32
N ALA A 203 -15.68 -14.47 -18.29
CA ALA A 203 -15.30 -13.47 -17.31
C ALA A 203 -14.02 -13.89 -16.56
N PHE A 204 -13.91 -15.17 -16.18
CA PHE A 204 -12.70 -15.72 -15.58
C PHE A 204 -11.50 -15.61 -16.53
N CYS A 205 -11.66 -15.98 -17.81
CA CYS A 205 -10.59 -15.90 -18.80
C CYS A 205 -10.13 -14.45 -19.02
N VAL A 206 -11.07 -13.53 -19.22
CA VAL A 206 -10.76 -12.11 -19.39
C VAL A 206 -10.06 -11.57 -18.13
N PHE A 207 -10.54 -11.91 -16.94
CA PHE A 207 -9.91 -11.47 -15.70
C PHE A 207 -8.46 -11.96 -15.55
N VAL A 208 -8.19 -13.23 -15.86
CA VAL A 208 -6.82 -13.78 -15.87
C VAL A 208 -5.92 -13.00 -16.83
N ARG A 209 -6.40 -12.66 -18.04
CA ARG A 209 -5.63 -11.85 -19.00
C ARG A 209 -5.40 -10.43 -18.53
N LEU A 210 -6.39 -9.79 -17.93
CA LEU A 210 -6.23 -8.46 -17.35
C LEU A 210 -5.15 -8.45 -16.26
N MET A 211 -5.09 -9.50 -15.45
CA MET A 211 -4.05 -9.61 -14.43
C MET A 211 -2.67 -9.82 -15.06
N GLN A 212 -2.55 -10.68 -16.08
CA GLN A 212 -1.27 -10.99 -16.73
C GLN A 212 -0.70 -9.86 -17.60
N GLU A 213 -1.52 -9.25 -18.47
CA GLU A 213 -1.04 -8.37 -19.55
C GLU A 213 -1.29 -6.88 -19.28
N TYR A 214 -2.24 -6.52 -18.42
CA TYR A 214 -2.66 -5.12 -18.20
C TYR A 214 -2.07 -4.49 -16.94
N ARG A 215 -0.99 -5.07 -16.39
CA ARG A 215 -0.32 -4.65 -15.13
C ARG A 215 -1.22 -4.69 -13.88
N LEU A 216 -2.45 -5.21 -13.97
CA LEU A 216 -3.35 -5.27 -12.81
C LEU A 216 -2.81 -6.20 -11.72
N ARG A 217 -2.15 -7.30 -12.09
CA ARG A 217 -1.50 -8.19 -11.12
C ARG A 217 -0.54 -7.45 -10.20
N GLU A 218 0.33 -6.62 -10.77
CA GLU A 218 1.33 -5.86 -10.00
C GLU A 218 0.68 -4.82 -9.09
N LEU A 219 -0.46 -4.25 -9.49
CA LEU A 219 -1.27 -3.35 -8.64
C LEU A 219 -1.88 -4.09 -7.44
N PHE A 220 -2.28 -5.35 -7.62
CA PHE A 220 -2.95 -6.14 -6.60
C PHE A 220 -2.01 -6.99 -5.73
N LYS A 221 -0.71 -7.02 -6.02
CA LYS A 221 0.27 -7.69 -5.17
C LYS A 221 0.26 -7.13 -3.74
N PRO A 222 0.49 -7.95 -2.70
CA PRO A 222 0.50 -7.50 -1.31
C PRO A 222 1.48 -6.37 -1.00
N SER A 223 2.59 -6.26 -1.75
CA SER A 223 3.55 -5.17 -1.59
C SER A 223 2.98 -3.79 -1.96
N MET A 224 1.91 -3.75 -2.77
CA MET A 224 1.27 -2.52 -3.29
C MET A 224 2.28 -1.56 -3.95
N ALA A 225 3.41 -2.09 -4.43
CA ALA A 225 4.51 -1.29 -4.95
C ALA A 225 4.08 -0.49 -6.19
N GLU A 226 3.37 -1.16 -7.10
CA GLU A 226 2.85 -0.58 -8.34
C GLU A 226 1.74 0.45 -8.06
N LEU A 227 0.89 0.19 -7.06
CA LEU A 227 -0.13 1.16 -6.64
C LEU A 227 0.53 2.44 -6.13
N GLY A 228 1.59 2.32 -5.32
CA GLY A 228 2.38 3.46 -4.87
C GLY A 228 3.01 4.24 -6.02
N LEU A 229 3.49 3.55 -7.06
CA LEU A 229 3.98 4.19 -8.29
C LEU A 229 2.88 4.96 -9.01
N CYS A 230 1.69 4.36 -9.18
CA CYS A 230 0.56 5.04 -9.80
C CYS A 230 0.16 6.30 -9.02
N ILE A 231 0.14 6.24 -7.69
CA ILE A 231 -0.12 7.41 -6.85
C ILE A 231 0.94 8.49 -7.09
N TYR A 232 2.23 8.13 -7.12
CA TYR A 232 3.32 9.08 -7.39
C TYR A 232 3.18 9.76 -8.77
N GLN A 233 2.86 8.99 -9.81
CA GLN A 233 2.61 9.51 -11.15
C GLN A 233 1.39 10.43 -11.20
N PHE A 234 0.32 10.06 -10.48
CA PHE A 234 -0.91 10.84 -10.41
C PHE A 234 -0.69 12.16 -9.66
N GLU A 235 0.03 12.15 -8.53
CA GLU A 235 0.42 13.38 -7.81
C GLU A 235 1.23 14.33 -8.69
N TYR A 236 2.15 13.79 -9.50
CA TYR A 236 2.89 14.61 -10.46
C TYR A 236 1.95 15.24 -11.51
N LEU A 237 0.99 14.48 -12.06
CA LEU A 237 0.00 15.02 -12.98
C LEU A 237 -0.84 16.12 -12.34
N LEU A 238 -1.23 15.95 -11.08
CA LEU A 238 -1.97 16.95 -10.32
C LEU A 238 -1.16 18.24 -10.16
N GLN A 239 0.14 18.14 -9.88
CA GLN A 239 1.04 19.29 -9.76
C GLN A 239 1.26 20.04 -11.08
N VAL A 240 1.29 19.33 -12.22
CA VAL A 240 1.46 19.95 -13.54
C VAL A 240 0.13 20.50 -14.08
N GLY A 241 -0.98 19.86 -13.75
CA GLY A 241 -2.33 20.22 -14.21
C GLY A 241 -2.99 21.35 -13.42
N ALA A 242 -2.70 21.48 -12.11
CA ALA A 242 -3.16 22.59 -11.29
C ALA A 242 -2.11 23.71 -11.33
N ALA A 243 -2.54 24.97 -11.55
CA ALA A 243 -1.64 26.12 -11.49
C ALA A 243 -0.84 26.13 -10.16
N PRO A 244 0.45 26.53 -10.18
CA PRO A 244 1.36 26.35 -9.06
C PRO A 244 1.02 27.35 -7.95
N GLY A 245 0.23 26.93 -6.95
CA GLY A 245 -0.23 27.86 -5.92
C GLY A 245 -0.46 27.29 -4.53
N ARG A 246 -1.33 26.28 -4.34
CA ARG A 246 -1.81 25.94 -2.99
C ARG A 246 -1.86 24.48 -2.57
N ILE A 247 -1.90 23.50 -3.49
CA ILE A 247 -1.81 22.07 -3.11
C ILE A 247 -0.45 21.73 -2.46
N ARG A 248 0.58 22.58 -2.68
CA ARG A 248 1.89 22.51 -2.02
C ARG A 248 1.84 22.68 -0.50
N ARG A 249 0.88 23.44 0.06
CA ARG A 249 0.85 23.73 1.51
C ARG A 249 0.24 22.60 2.35
N GLU A 250 -0.60 21.76 1.77
CA GLU A 250 -1.20 20.63 2.50
C GLU A 250 -0.57 19.27 2.13
N GLY A 251 -0.18 19.05 0.87
CA GLY A 251 0.48 17.80 0.47
C GLY A 251 1.88 17.61 1.07
N GLY A 252 2.61 18.71 1.29
CA GLY A 252 3.94 18.68 1.90
C GLY A 252 3.97 18.23 3.37
N ARG A 253 2.85 18.37 4.11
CA ARG A 253 2.72 17.86 5.48
C ARG A 253 2.26 16.40 5.55
N ARG A 254 1.60 15.88 4.50
CA ARG A 254 1.12 14.48 4.47
C ARG A 254 2.19 13.43 4.18
N ARG A 255 3.42 13.83 3.86
CA ARG A 255 4.53 12.91 3.64
C ARG A 255 5.09 12.30 4.94
N GLN A 256 4.69 12.81 6.11
CA GLN A 256 5.29 12.43 7.39
C GLN A 256 4.27 11.96 8.46
N GLU A 257 2.97 12.16 8.27
CA GLU A 257 1.94 11.68 9.19
C GLU A 257 0.73 11.15 8.41
N ALA A 258 0.73 9.85 8.12
CA ALA A 258 -0.49 9.11 7.83
C ALA A 258 -0.32 7.64 8.28
N PRO A 259 -0.64 7.34 9.55
CA PRO A 259 -0.85 5.97 10.00
C PRO A 259 -1.95 5.31 9.15
N GLY A 260 -1.88 3.99 9.02
CA GLY A 260 -2.80 3.17 8.24
C GLY A 260 -4.28 3.45 8.48
N GLY A 261 -5.08 3.47 7.41
CA GLY A 261 -6.54 3.47 7.54
C GLY A 261 -7.30 3.98 6.31
N GLY A 262 -7.31 5.29 6.09
CA GLY A 262 -8.41 5.93 5.33
C GLY A 262 -8.35 5.90 3.80
N ILE A 263 -7.15 5.97 3.18
CA ILE A 263 -7.00 6.02 1.71
C ILE A 263 -6.57 4.63 1.16
N ARG A 264 -6.50 3.62 2.04
CA ARG A 264 -5.80 2.35 1.81
C ARG A 264 -6.71 1.21 1.31
N SER A 265 -7.97 1.49 0.96
CA SER A 265 -8.98 0.41 0.79
C SER A 265 -9.98 0.61 -0.36
N SER A 266 -9.67 1.47 -1.33
CA SER A 266 -10.53 1.65 -2.50
C SER A 266 -9.67 1.72 -3.74
N CYS A 267 -9.75 0.68 -4.58
CA CYS A 267 -9.35 0.74 -5.99
C CYS A 267 -9.89 2.07 -6.58
N PRO A 268 -9.18 2.78 -7.50
CA PRO A 268 -9.56 4.13 -7.95
C PRO A 268 -10.83 4.20 -8.81
N PHE A 269 -11.69 3.19 -8.73
CA PHE A 269 -13.08 3.30 -9.09
C PHE A 269 -13.86 3.60 -7.80
N PRO A 270 -14.20 4.87 -7.50
CA PRO A 270 -15.52 5.15 -6.95
C PRO A 270 -16.51 4.28 -7.73
N ALA A 271 -17.52 3.69 -7.08
CA ALA A 271 -18.51 2.85 -7.75
C ALA A 271 -19.24 3.69 -8.82
N PHE A 272 -18.61 3.86 -9.97
CA PHE A 272 -19.15 4.59 -11.10
C PHE A 272 -20.37 3.81 -11.54
N PRO A 273 -21.45 4.50 -11.88
CA PRO A 273 -22.60 3.84 -12.46
C PRO A 273 -22.18 3.07 -13.70
N LEU A 274 -22.86 1.94 -13.92
CA LEU A 274 -22.48 0.95 -14.91
C LEU A 274 -22.20 1.53 -16.33
N PRO A 275 -22.98 2.53 -16.82
CA PRO A 275 -22.68 3.15 -18.12
C PRO A 275 -21.32 3.84 -18.17
N VAL A 276 -20.90 4.52 -17.09
CA VAL A 276 -19.59 5.18 -17.03
C VAL A 276 -18.48 4.14 -16.87
N ALA A 277 -18.67 3.16 -15.98
CA ALA A 277 -17.70 2.10 -15.74
C ALA A 277 -17.39 1.29 -17.02
N THR A 278 -18.42 0.84 -17.74
CA THR A 278 -18.25 0.08 -19.00
C THR A 278 -17.53 0.90 -20.08
N ARG A 279 -17.83 2.20 -20.20
CA ARG A 279 -17.16 3.07 -21.19
C ARG A 279 -15.69 3.31 -20.88
N VAL A 280 -15.34 3.49 -19.61
CA VAL A 280 -13.93 3.56 -19.18
C VAL A 280 -13.25 2.21 -19.43
N PHE A 281 -13.95 1.10 -19.18
CA PHE A 281 -13.41 -0.25 -19.35
C PHE A 281 -13.17 -0.62 -20.82
N ASP A 282 -14.05 -0.22 -21.74
CA ASP A 282 -13.88 -0.36 -23.19
C ASP A 282 -12.51 0.20 -23.64
N ILE A 283 -12.19 1.41 -23.17
CA ILE A 283 -10.95 2.11 -23.52
C ILE A 283 -9.77 1.51 -22.75
N PHE A 284 -9.96 1.13 -21.49
CA PHE A 284 -8.92 0.50 -20.67
C PHE A 284 -8.42 -0.81 -21.30
N MET A 285 -9.32 -1.63 -21.85
CA MET A 285 -8.94 -2.85 -22.56
C MET A 285 -8.13 -2.61 -23.85
N TYR A 286 -8.11 -1.39 -24.38
CA TYR A 286 -7.33 -1.08 -25.58
C TYR A 286 -6.09 -0.22 -25.29
N GLU A 287 -6.20 0.78 -24.41
CA GLU A 287 -5.13 1.75 -24.09
C GLU A 287 -4.40 1.47 -22.77
N GLY A 288 -4.91 0.54 -21.95
CA GLY A 288 -4.35 0.21 -20.64
C GLY A 288 -4.55 1.31 -19.59
N LEU A 289 -3.65 1.38 -18.60
CA LEU A 289 -3.79 2.29 -17.44
C LEU A 289 -3.78 3.79 -17.78
N GLU A 290 -3.37 4.19 -19.00
CA GLU A 290 -3.36 5.60 -19.41
C GLU A 290 -4.73 6.28 -19.24
N ILE A 291 -5.82 5.58 -19.59
CA ILE A 291 -7.17 6.15 -19.47
C ILE A 291 -7.56 6.39 -18.01
N VAL A 292 -7.09 5.55 -17.08
CA VAL A 292 -7.37 5.69 -15.64
C VAL A 292 -6.78 7.01 -15.12
N PHE A 293 -5.54 7.33 -15.49
CA PHE A 293 -4.92 8.62 -15.15
C PHE A 293 -5.67 9.80 -15.76
N ARG A 294 -6.06 9.70 -17.03
CA ARG A 294 -6.77 10.76 -17.76
C ARG A 294 -8.15 11.04 -17.15
N VAL A 295 -8.92 9.99 -16.87
CA VAL A 295 -10.24 10.08 -16.25
C VAL A 295 -10.13 10.64 -14.83
N GLY A 296 -9.20 10.11 -14.01
CA GLY A 296 -8.98 10.63 -12.65
C GLY A 296 -8.63 12.12 -12.64
N MET A 297 -7.76 12.57 -13.55
CA MET A 297 -7.43 13.99 -13.68
C MET A 297 -8.60 14.84 -14.21
N ALA A 298 -9.39 14.33 -15.15
CA ALA A 298 -10.56 15.04 -15.66
C ALA A 298 -11.62 15.25 -14.59
N LEU A 299 -11.86 14.24 -13.73
CA LEU A 299 -12.80 14.35 -12.62
C LEU A 299 -12.38 15.43 -11.61
N LEU A 300 -11.08 15.50 -11.31
CA LEU A 300 -10.53 16.54 -10.44
C LEU A 300 -10.61 17.93 -11.08
N GLN A 301 -10.36 18.05 -12.38
CA GLN A 301 -10.42 19.32 -13.09
C GLN A 301 -11.85 19.86 -13.21
N VAL A 302 -12.83 18.98 -13.47
CA VAL A 302 -14.25 19.37 -13.55
C VAL A 302 -14.75 19.86 -12.19
N ASN A 303 -14.38 19.17 -11.10
CA ASN A 303 -14.89 19.46 -9.77
C ASN A 303 -13.95 20.34 -8.93
N GLN A 304 -12.92 20.94 -9.53
CA GLN A 304 -11.88 21.67 -8.81
C GLN A 304 -12.44 22.82 -7.94
N ALA A 305 -13.41 23.57 -8.48
CA ALA A 305 -13.97 24.73 -7.79
C ALA A 305 -14.74 24.35 -6.52
N GLU A 306 -15.44 23.21 -6.55
CA GLU A 306 -16.20 22.68 -5.41
C GLU A 306 -15.27 21.99 -4.41
N LEU A 307 -14.32 21.18 -4.89
CA LEU A 307 -13.37 20.46 -4.02
C LEU A 307 -12.52 21.39 -3.15
N ILE A 308 -12.17 22.59 -3.64
CA ILE A 308 -11.38 23.58 -2.87
C ILE A 308 -12.17 24.15 -1.67
N GLN A 309 -13.50 24.13 -1.73
CA GLN A 309 -14.37 24.70 -0.70
C GLN A 309 -14.73 23.69 0.40
N LEU A 310 -14.52 22.40 0.15
CA LEU A 310 -14.90 21.33 1.06
C LEU A 310 -13.76 21.02 2.05
N ASP A 311 -14.15 20.60 3.25
CA ASP A 311 -13.25 20.03 4.24
C ASP A 311 -12.96 18.54 3.93
N MET A 312 -12.15 17.89 4.78
CA MET A 312 -11.74 16.50 4.54
C MET A 312 -12.91 15.52 4.49
N GLU A 313 -13.91 15.70 5.35
CA GLU A 313 -15.10 14.85 5.39
C GLU A 313 -16.03 15.13 4.19
N GLY A 314 -16.28 16.40 3.89
CA GLY A 314 -17.06 16.84 2.74
C GLY A 314 -16.47 16.36 1.42
N MET A 315 -15.14 16.45 1.25
CA MET A 315 -14.46 15.91 0.07
C MET A 315 -14.70 14.39 -0.07
N SER A 316 -14.57 13.63 1.00
CA SER A 316 -14.80 12.17 0.99
C SER A 316 -16.23 11.83 0.57
N GLN A 317 -17.23 12.51 1.16
CA GLN A 317 -18.64 12.31 0.81
C GLN A 317 -18.91 12.72 -0.64
N PHE A 318 -18.30 13.80 -1.12
CA PHE A 318 -18.44 14.28 -2.48
C PHE A 318 -17.90 13.28 -3.52
N PHE A 319 -16.72 12.70 -3.28
CA PHE A 319 -16.16 11.63 -4.12
C PHE A 319 -17.02 10.36 -4.14
N GLN A 320 -17.71 10.04 -3.04
CA GLN A 320 -18.52 8.83 -2.95
C GLN A 320 -19.93 9.00 -3.50
N LYS A 321 -20.55 10.17 -3.33
CA LYS A 321 -21.99 10.38 -3.61
C LYS A 321 -22.29 11.29 -4.80
N VAL A 322 -21.43 12.25 -5.13
CA VAL A 322 -21.74 13.26 -6.15
C VAL A 322 -21.02 12.98 -7.46
N ILE A 323 -19.70 12.79 -7.39
CA ILE A 323 -18.86 12.57 -8.57
C ILE A 323 -19.29 11.37 -9.43
N PRO A 324 -19.66 10.20 -8.85
CA PRO A 324 -20.04 9.05 -9.66
C PRO A 324 -21.27 9.33 -10.53
N HIS A 325 -22.27 10.05 -10.00
CA HIS A 325 -23.55 10.29 -10.67
C HIS A 325 -23.56 11.50 -11.61
N GLN A 326 -22.52 12.34 -11.58
CA GLN A 326 -22.43 13.55 -12.41
C GLN A 326 -22.46 13.26 -13.92
N PHE A 327 -22.06 12.05 -14.34
CA PHE A 327 -21.92 11.66 -15.74
C PHE A 327 -22.88 10.56 -16.20
N ASP A 328 -23.87 10.20 -15.38
CA ASP A 328 -24.79 9.08 -15.67
C ASP A 328 -25.55 9.25 -16.98
N SER A 329 -26.03 10.46 -17.24
CA SER A 329 -26.80 10.74 -18.46
C SER A 329 -25.94 10.82 -19.73
N CYS A 330 -24.63 11.02 -19.61
CA CYS A 330 -23.75 11.15 -20.77
C CYS A 330 -22.28 10.83 -20.42
N PRO A 331 -21.91 9.54 -20.39
CA PRO A 331 -20.53 9.12 -20.12
C PRO A 331 -19.51 9.68 -21.12
N ASP A 332 -19.91 9.92 -22.36
CA ASP A 332 -19.00 10.41 -23.41
C ASP A 332 -18.46 11.80 -23.10
N LYS A 333 -19.18 12.64 -22.35
CA LYS A 333 -18.66 13.93 -21.88
C LYS A 333 -17.42 13.75 -21.00
N LEU A 334 -17.43 12.75 -20.12
CA LEU A 334 -16.27 12.44 -19.27
C LEU A 334 -15.08 11.99 -20.12
N ILE A 335 -15.32 11.11 -21.09
CA ILE A 335 -14.27 10.62 -21.99
C ILE A 335 -13.66 11.76 -22.82
N LEU A 336 -14.49 12.66 -23.36
CA LEU A 336 -14.03 13.84 -24.10
C LEU A 336 -13.16 14.76 -23.21
N LYS A 337 -13.57 14.98 -21.96
CA LYS A 337 -12.77 15.73 -20.98
C LYS A 337 -11.46 15.01 -20.63
N ALA A 338 -11.48 13.69 -20.47
CA ALA A 338 -10.30 12.87 -20.22
C ALA A 338 -9.24 13.01 -21.33
N TYR A 339 -9.66 13.08 -22.60
CA TYR A 339 -8.71 13.29 -23.71
C TYR A 339 -8.19 14.73 -23.84
N GLN A 340 -8.82 15.72 -23.18
CA GLN A 340 -8.26 17.07 -23.06
C GLN A 340 -7.10 17.14 -22.07
N VAL A 341 -6.99 16.17 -21.15
CA VAL A 341 -5.88 16.08 -20.19
C VAL A 341 -4.57 15.79 -20.93
N LYS A 342 -3.54 16.59 -20.66
CA LYS A 342 -2.20 16.36 -21.20
C LYS A 342 -1.54 15.19 -20.47
N TYR A 343 -1.37 14.06 -21.16
CA TYR A 343 -0.63 12.90 -20.67
C TYR A 343 0.59 12.65 -21.56
N ASN A 344 1.77 12.57 -20.95
CA ASN A 344 3.02 12.34 -21.67
C ASN A 344 3.63 10.98 -21.26
N PRO A 345 3.56 9.95 -22.13
CA PRO A 345 4.02 8.60 -21.78
C PRO A 345 5.54 8.54 -21.53
N LYS A 346 6.34 9.38 -22.21
CA LYS A 346 7.80 9.44 -21.98
C LYS A 346 8.10 9.96 -20.57
N LYS A 347 7.34 10.95 -20.10
CA LYS A 347 7.49 11.49 -18.74
C LYS A 347 7.06 10.45 -17.69
N MET A 348 5.98 9.70 -17.92
CA MET A 348 5.54 8.65 -17.00
C MET A 348 6.58 7.56 -16.81
N LYS A 349 7.20 7.09 -17.90
CA LYS A 349 8.32 6.15 -17.83
C LYS A 349 9.54 6.70 -17.10
N ARG A 350 9.78 8.03 -17.17
CA ARG A 350 10.86 8.67 -16.40
C ARG A 350 10.53 8.69 -14.90
N LEU A 351 9.30 9.03 -14.54
CA LEU A 351 8.83 9.02 -13.14
C LEU A 351 8.86 7.61 -12.54
N GLU A 352 8.57 6.59 -13.34
CA GLU A 352 8.72 5.19 -12.94
C GLU A 352 10.15 4.83 -12.54
N LYS A 353 11.14 5.23 -13.36
CA LYS A 353 12.56 5.04 -13.02
C LYS A 353 12.98 5.83 -11.78
N GLU A 354 12.49 7.06 -11.65
CA GLU A 354 12.77 7.92 -10.51
C GLU A 354 12.21 7.34 -9.21
N TYR A 355 10.95 6.88 -9.23
CA TYR A 355 10.31 6.24 -8.08
C TYR A 355 11.00 4.93 -7.69
N ALA A 356 11.40 4.13 -8.67
CA ALA A 356 12.18 2.91 -8.41
C ALA A 356 13.51 3.22 -7.72
N ALA A 357 14.22 4.28 -8.16
CA ALA A 357 15.46 4.71 -7.50
C ALA A 357 15.22 5.19 -6.06
N ILE A 358 14.14 5.95 -5.82
CA ILE A 358 13.74 6.38 -4.47
C ILE A 358 13.46 5.17 -3.58
N LYS A 359 12.70 4.18 -4.07
CA LYS A 359 12.35 2.99 -3.30
C LYS A 359 13.53 2.07 -3.03
N ASN A 360 14.46 1.92 -3.98
CA ASN A 360 15.68 1.17 -3.76
C ASN A 360 16.53 1.81 -2.67
N LYS A 361 16.70 3.14 -2.72
CA LYS A 361 17.42 3.88 -1.68
C LYS A 361 16.75 3.76 -0.30
N GLU A 362 15.42 3.92 -0.23
CA GLU A 362 14.67 3.72 1.02
C GLU A 362 14.85 2.29 1.57
N MET A 363 14.89 1.28 0.71
CA MET A 363 15.11 -0.10 1.10
C MET A 363 16.53 -0.34 1.64
N GLU A 364 17.56 0.22 0.99
CA GLU A 364 18.95 0.19 1.46
C GLU A 364 19.09 0.87 2.83
N GLU A 365 18.49 2.05 3.01
CA GLU A 365 18.46 2.76 4.29
C GLU A 365 17.75 1.94 5.38
N GLN A 366 16.66 1.26 5.06
CA GLN A 366 15.97 0.37 6.01
C GLN A 366 16.80 -0.85 6.41
N ILE A 367 17.57 -1.42 5.49
CA ILE A 367 18.49 -2.52 5.79
C ILE A 367 19.59 -2.04 6.73
N GLU A 368 20.20 -0.89 6.45
CA GLU A 368 21.25 -0.31 7.29
C GLU A 368 20.72 0.07 8.68
N ILE A 369 19.53 0.67 8.77
CA ILE A 369 18.88 0.96 10.06
C ILE A 369 18.65 -0.33 10.87
N LYS A 370 18.22 -1.42 10.23
CA LYS A 370 18.04 -2.72 10.91
C LYS A 370 19.37 -3.30 11.41
N ARG A 371 20.43 -3.18 10.60
CA ARG A 371 21.79 -3.59 10.99
C ARG A 371 22.27 -2.79 12.20
N LEU A 372 22.22 -1.46 12.13
CA LEU A 372 22.61 -0.56 13.22
C LEU A 372 21.77 -0.79 14.49
N ARG A 373 20.48 -1.10 14.37
CA ARG A 373 19.63 -1.46 15.53
C ARG A 373 20.07 -2.77 16.18
N THR A 374 20.46 -3.75 15.39
CA THR A 374 20.94 -5.05 15.89
C THR A 374 22.29 -4.89 16.58
N GLU A 375 23.21 -4.13 15.97
CA GLU A 375 24.51 -3.81 16.55
C GLU A 375 24.38 -3.01 17.85
N ASN A 376 23.55 -1.96 17.87
CA ASN A 376 23.25 -1.22 19.10
C ASN A 376 22.66 -2.11 20.20
N ARG A 377 21.82 -3.08 19.85
CA ARG A 377 21.28 -4.04 20.82
C ARG A 377 22.38 -4.91 21.43
N LEU A 378 23.31 -5.40 20.61
CA LEU A 378 24.45 -6.20 21.07
C LEU A 378 25.42 -5.38 21.94
N LEU A 379 25.71 -4.15 21.53
CA LEU A 379 26.56 -3.23 22.30
C LEU A 379 25.94 -2.92 23.66
N LYS A 380 24.62 -2.66 23.72
CA LYS A 380 23.90 -2.48 24.99
C LYS A 380 23.97 -3.70 25.89
N GLN A 381 23.79 -4.91 25.35
CA GLN A 381 23.96 -6.15 26.13
C GLN A 381 25.39 -6.30 26.67
N ARG A 382 26.39 -5.91 25.88
CA ARG A 382 27.80 -5.99 26.29
C ARG A 382 28.12 -4.98 27.38
N ILE A 383 27.60 -3.75 27.28
CA ILE A 383 27.68 -2.75 28.34
C ILE A 383 27.03 -3.28 29.62
N GLU A 384 25.80 -3.80 29.55
CA GLU A 384 25.11 -4.36 30.72
C GLU A 384 25.88 -5.52 31.36
N THR A 385 26.54 -6.36 30.55
CA THR A 385 27.39 -7.45 31.05
C THR A 385 28.63 -6.91 31.77
N LEU A 386 29.28 -5.89 31.22
CA LEU A 386 30.43 -5.24 31.84
C LEU A 386 30.03 -4.48 33.12
N GLU A 387 28.88 -3.81 33.11
CA GLU A 387 28.29 -3.12 34.27
C GLU A 387 27.86 -4.08 35.37
N LYS A 388 27.50 -5.34 35.07
CA LYS A 388 27.26 -6.37 36.09
C LYS A 388 28.54 -7.07 36.55
N GLY A 389 29.58 -7.11 35.71
CA GLY A 389 30.88 -7.70 36.02
C GLY A 389 31.79 -6.80 36.88
N ASN A 390 31.71 -5.49 36.73
CA ASN A 390 32.54 -4.52 37.46
C ASN A 390 32.17 -4.20 38.93
N PRO A 391 30.89 -4.19 39.39
CA PRO A 391 30.55 -3.72 40.73
C PRO A 391 31.05 -4.64 41.84
N ARG A 392 31.18 -5.95 41.57
CA ARG A 392 31.75 -6.90 42.54
C ARG A 392 33.21 -6.60 42.87
N PHE A 393 34.00 -6.21 41.88
CA PHE A 393 35.40 -5.88 42.13
C PHE A 393 35.55 -4.52 42.80
N THR A 394 34.68 -3.55 42.56
CA THR A 394 34.80 -2.24 43.22
C THR A 394 34.33 -2.26 44.67
N GLU A 395 33.23 -2.94 44.99
CA GLU A 395 32.69 -2.92 46.37
C GLU A 395 33.52 -3.80 47.32
N GLU A 396 33.93 -5.00 46.88
CA GLU A 396 34.83 -5.86 47.67
C GLU A 396 36.23 -5.25 47.82
N PHE A 397 36.74 -4.56 46.78
CA PHE A 397 38.04 -3.90 46.86
C PHE A 397 38.02 -2.64 47.72
N VAL A 398 36.95 -1.83 47.65
CA VAL A 398 36.77 -0.64 48.51
C VAL A 398 36.60 -1.08 49.97
N THR A 399 35.75 -2.07 50.26
CA THR A 399 35.58 -2.56 51.64
C THR A 399 36.86 -3.18 52.21
N HIS A 400 37.66 -3.86 51.38
CA HIS A 400 38.96 -4.36 51.78
C HIS A 400 39.95 -3.23 52.11
N LEU A 401 40.02 -2.19 51.26
CA LEU A 401 40.86 -1.02 51.52
C LEU A 401 40.40 -0.23 52.76
N GLU A 402 39.09 -0.13 52.98
CA GLU A 402 38.52 0.50 54.19
C GLU A 402 38.92 -0.26 55.45
N THR A 403 38.82 -1.59 55.44
CA THR A 403 39.25 -2.42 56.58
C THR A 403 40.76 -2.33 56.82
N GLU A 404 41.57 -2.27 55.76
CA GLU A 404 43.02 -2.13 55.88
C GLU A 404 43.42 -0.76 56.46
N LEU A 405 42.73 0.31 56.03
CA LEU A 405 42.91 1.66 56.55
C LEU A 405 42.51 1.78 58.03
N GLU A 406 41.39 1.15 58.42
CA GLU A 406 40.91 1.15 59.79
C GLU A 406 41.87 0.39 60.72
N GLN A 407 42.42 -0.75 60.28
CA GLN A 407 43.47 -1.47 61.00
C GLN A 407 44.78 -0.69 61.11
N SER A 408 45.15 0.09 60.08
CA SER A 408 46.34 0.94 60.12
C SER A 408 46.18 2.08 61.13
N ARG A 409 45.00 2.72 61.17
CA ARG A 409 44.67 3.77 62.15
C ARG A 409 44.64 3.25 63.59
N LEU A 410 44.13 2.03 63.81
CA LEU A 410 44.14 1.40 65.13
C LEU A 410 45.58 1.19 65.63
N ARG A 411 46.47 0.65 64.76
CA ARG A 411 47.89 0.47 65.07
C ARG A 411 48.60 1.80 65.36
N GLU A 412 48.25 2.86 64.63
CA GLU A 412 48.79 4.20 64.88
C GLU A 412 48.31 4.75 66.24
N ALA A 413 47.04 4.58 66.59
CA ALA A 413 46.50 4.98 67.89
C ALA A 413 47.14 4.21 69.06
N GLU A 414 47.36 2.90 68.90
CA GLU A 414 48.05 2.06 69.89
C GLU A 414 49.50 2.52 70.11
N THR A 415 50.23 2.80 69.03
CA THR A 415 51.61 3.29 69.11
C THR A 415 51.69 4.70 69.72
N LEU A 416 50.75 5.60 69.40
CA LEU A 416 50.65 6.92 70.03
C LEU A 416 50.30 6.82 71.52
N SER A 417 49.41 5.90 71.90
CA SER A 417 49.09 5.64 73.31
C SER A 417 50.31 5.12 74.07
N ALA A 418 51.05 4.18 73.49
CA ALA A 418 52.29 3.65 74.07
C ALA A 418 53.38 4.73 74.20
N LEU A 419 53.51 5.60 73.19
CA LEU A 419 54.42 6.75 73.24
C LEU A 419 54.06 7.72 74.35
N LYS A 420 52.76 8.02 74.53
CA LYS A 420 52.29 8.89 75.62
C LYS A 420 52.58 8.29 76.99
N GLU A 421 52.34 6.99 77.17
CA GLU A 421 52.66 6.30 78.42
C GLU A 421 54.17 6.30 78.71
N MET A 422 54.99 6.14 77.66
CA MET A 422 56.45 6.24 77.78
C MET A 422 56.90 7.65 78.14
N GLN A 423 56.29 8.68 77.54
CA GLN A 423 56.56 10.08 77.85
C GLN A 423 56.17 10.44 79.28
N ASP A 424 55.02 9.95 79.77
CA ASP A 424 54.59 10.12 81.16
C ASP A 424 55.57 9.43 82.12
N LYS A 425 56.07 8.22 81.79
CA LYS A 425 57.11 7.54 82.58
C LYS A 425 58.43 8.32 82.62
N VAL A 426 58.85 8.91 81.49
CA VAL A 426 60.05 9.77 81.43
C VAL A 426 59.86 11.00 82.31
N LEU A 427 58.72 11.69 82.23
CA LEU A 427 58.39 12.83 83.09
C LEU A 427 58.40 12.46 84.57
N ASP A 428 57.87 11.29 84.92
CA ASP A 428 57.85 10.79 86.30
C ASP A 428 59.27 10.44 86.79
N MET A 429 60.10 9.87 85.91
CA MET A 429 61.52 9.63 86.18
C MET A 429 62.32 10.93 86.34
N GLU A 430 62.08 11.93 85.50
CA GLU A 430 62.70 13.26 85.60
C GLU A 430 62.32 13.95 86.91
N LYS A 431 61.04 13.89 87.30
CA LYS A 431 60.57 14.38 88.62
C LYS A 431 61.26 13.66 89.77
N ARG A 432 61.37 12.33 89.71
CA ARG A 432 62.08 11.55 90.75
C ARG A 432 63.58 11.86 90.76
N SER A 433 64.19 12.10 89.60
CA SER A 433 65.59 12.54 89.48
C SER A 433 65.81 13.92 90.12
N SER A 434 64.85 14.84 89.99
CA SER A 434 64.90 16.17 90.63
C SER A 434 64.69 16.14 92.15
N LEU A 435 64.21 15.02 92.70
CA LEU A 435 63.98 14.81 94.14
C LEU A 435 65.14 14.08 94.83
N LEU A 436 66.19 13.68 94.09
CA LEU A 436 67.41 13.11 94.67
C LEU A 436 68.24 14.20 95.36
N PRO A 437 68.98 13.91 96.46
CA PRO A 437 69.76 14.90 97.17
C PRO A 437 70.87 15.46 96.27
N ASP A 438 70.98 16.78 96.27
CA ASP A 438 71.95 17.61 95.53
C ASP A 438 73.34 16.95 95.44
N GLU A 439 73.88 16.78 94.22
CA GLU A 439 75.23 16.21 93.98
C GLU A 439 76.31 16.96 94.79
N HIS A 440 76.03 18.22 95.16
CA HIS A 440 76.90 19.01 96.00
C HIS A 440 77.08 18.44 97.43
N ASN A 441 76.04 17.82 98.01
CA ASN A 441 76.14 17.15 99.29
C ASN A 441 76.94 15.84 99.20
N VAL A 442 76.83 15.11 98.08
CA VAL A 442 77.59 13.88 97.85
C VAL A 442 79.08 14.20 97.63
N ALA A 443 79.40 15.25 96.86
CA ALA A 443 80.77 15.71 96.65
C ALA A 443 81.43 16.21 97.96
N ARG A 444 80.70 16.97 98.78
CA ARG A 444 81.19 17.46 100.07
C ARG A 444 81.47 16.31 101.05
N LEU A 445 80.58 15.32 101.12
CA LEU A 445 80.77 14.13 101.95
C LEU A 445 81.93 13.25 101.45
N GLN A 446 82.17 13.18 100.14
CA GLN A 446 83.33 12.48 99.57
C GLN A 446 84.66 13.19 99.86
N GLU A 447 84.69 14.54 99.86
CA GLU A 447 85.87 15.30 100.28
C GLU A 447 86.14 15.17 101.78
N GLU A 448 85.11 15.25 102.63
CA GLU A 448 85.25 15.02 104.07
C GLU A 448 85.77 13.62 104.39
N LEU A 449 85.32 12.59 103.66
CA LEU A 449 85.81 11.21 103.81
C LEU A 449 87.28 11.06 103.36
N LYS A 450 87.68 11.74 102.28
CA LYS A 450 89.10 11.77 101.85
C LYS A 450 89.98 12.46 102.90
N ALA A 451 89.55 13.59 103.43
CA ALA A 451 90.29 14.32 104.46
C ALA A 451 90.40 13.55 105.78
N LEU A 452 89.40 12.74 106.14
CA LEU A 452 89.44 11.85 107.29
C LEU A 452 90.44 10.69 107.09
N LYS A 453 90.45 10.06 105.91
CA LYS A 453 91.41 8.99 105.60
C LYS A 453 92.86 9.46 105.62
N VAL A 454 93.13 10.70 105.18
CA VAL A 454 94.48 11.27 105.24
C VAL A 454 94.90 11.53 106.69
N ARG A 455 94.02 12.10 107.52
CA ARG A 455 94.29 12.28 108.97
C ARG A 455 94.49 10.95 109.71
N GLU A 456 93.73 9.92 109.36
CA GLU A 456 93.92 8.58 109.90
C GLU A 456 95.27 7.99 109.50
N ALA A 457 95.67 8.14 108.23
CA ALA A 457 96.98 7.68 107.74
C ALA A 457 98.14 8.44 108.40
N GLU A 458 98.01 9.75 108.61
CA GLU A 458 98.99 10.56 109.34
C GLU A 458 99.08 10.15 110.80
N ALA A 459 97.95 9.96 111.50
CA ALA A 459 97.94 9.48 112.88
C ALA A 459 98.56 8.08 113.02
N VAL A 460 98.30 7.16 112.09
CA VAL A 460 98.92 5.82 112.05
C VAL A 460 100.42 5.91 111.78
N LYS A 461 100.88 6.88 110.97
CA LYS A 461 102.29 7.14 110.73
C LYS A 461 102.98 7.71 111.97
N SER A 462 102.36 8.67 112.65
CA SER A 462 102.85 9.23 113.92
C SER A 462 102.96 8.16 115.02
N LEU A 463 101.99 7.23 115.07
CA LEU A 463 102.01 6.08 115.98
C LEU A 463 103.17 5.11 115.68
N LYS A 464 103.52 4.92 114.40
CA LYS A 464 104.68 4.11 114.00
C LYS A 464 106.01 4.78 114.29
N GLU A 465 106.10 6.11 114.15
CA GLU A 465 107.31 6.88 114.46
C GLU A 465 107.59 6.93 115.99
N LEU A 466 106.54 6.89 116.83
CA LEU A 466 106.65 6.76 118.29
C LEU A 466 107.00 5.35 118.78
N GLN A 467 106.96 4.32 117.93
CA GLN A 467 107.37 2.94 118.26
C GLN A 467 108.82 2.62 117.84
N GLN A 468 109.58 3.59 117.31
CA GLN A 468 110.98 3.45 116.90
C GLN A 468 111.98 4.35 117.65
N GLN A 469 111.57 4.90 118.80
CA GLN A 469 112.46 5.42 119.84
C GLN A 469 112.18 4.66 121.14
#